data_AF-A0A956R9I2-F1
#
_entry.id   AF-A0A956R9I2-F1
#
_cell.length_a   1.000
_cell.length_b   1.000
_cell.length_c   1.000
_cell.angle_alpha   90.00
_cell.angle_beta   90.00
_cell.angle_gamma   90.00
#
_symmetry.space_group_name_H-M   'P 1'
#
loop_
_entity.id
_entity.type
_entity.pdbx_description
1 polymer ?
#
loop_
_entity_poly.entity_id
_entity_poly.type
_entity_poly.pdbx_seq_one_letter_code
_entity_poly.pdbx_strand_id
1 'polypeptide(L)'
;KLPPSYRSSEYVFLANIVPALQAKVLDQMDRRPRLVGLDTMNLWIEHTRDDLVRVLERVDVLTINEEEARQLTGEPNLVRAAAAIHRMGPKSLVIKRGEYGALLFHEGDVFSAPALPLEEVVDPTGAGDSFAGGFMGYLARAGQTTGESLRSAMIYGSVMASYCVEGFSYDRLRGLTHAMIDERFMAFSRLTHFERARLL
;
A
#
# COMPACT_ATOMS: atom_id res chain seq x y z
N LYS A 1 0.05 -6.43 -24.84
CA LYS A 1 1.47 -6.78 -24.58
C LYS A 1 2.18 -5.52 -24.10
N LEU A 2 3.13 -5.62 -23.16
CA LEU A 2 3.89 -4.47 -22.66
C LEU A 2 4.84 -3.92 -23.73
N PRO A 3 4.97 -2.58 -23.86
CA PRO A 3 6.02 -1.95 -24.65
C PRO A 3 7.41 -2.42 -24.21
N PRO A 4 8.39 -2.61 -25.11
CA PRO A 4 9.74 -3.05 -24.73
C PRO A 4 10.40 -2.19 -23.65
N SER A 5 10.21 -0.87 -23.69
CA SER A 5 10.75 0.06 -22.69
C SER A 5 10.23 -0.15 -21.27
N TYR A 6 9.09 -0.83 -21.09
CA TYR A 6 8.48 -1.05 -19.78
C TYR A 6 8.94 -2.36 -19.13
N ARG A 7 9.51 -3.29 -19.92
CA ARG A 7 9.89 -4.64 -19.45
C ARG A 7 11.13 -4.68 -18.56
N SER A 8 11.86 -3.57 -18.50
CA SER A 8 13.02 -3.36 -17.64
C SER A 8 12.72 -2.58 -16.35
N SER A 9 11.45 -2.22 -16.10
CA SER A 9 10.99 -1.46 -14.93
C SER A 9 11.46 -2.11 -13.62
N GLU A 10 12.09 -1.32 -12.75
CA GLU A 10 12.58 -1.82 -11.46
C GLU A 10 11.49 -1.88 -10.38
N TYR A 11 10.47 -1.03 -10.49
CA TYR A 11 9.34 -0.98 -9.57
C TYR A 11 8.08 -1.22 -10.38
N VAL A 12 7.31 -2.24 -10.01
CA VAL A 12 6.07 -2.62 -10.68
C VAL A 12 4.96 -2.65 -9.65
N PHE A 13 3.88 -1.90 -9.92
CA PHE A 13 2.66 -1.99 -9.14
C PHE A 13 1.57 -2.68 -9.97
N LEU A 14 1.12 -3.83 -9.51
CA LEU A 14 0.04 -4.61 -10.10
C LEU A 14 -1.27 -4.11 -9.50
N ALA A 15 -1.76 -3.00 -10.05
CA ALA A 15 -3.03 -2.41 -9.64
C ALA A 15 -4.20 -3.38 -9.86
N ASN A 16 -5.30 -3.14 -9.13
CA ASN A 16 -6.47 -3.99 -9.08
C ASN A 16 -7.05 -4.26 -10.48
N ILE A 17 -6.92 -5.51 -10.90
CA ILE A 17 -7.49 -6.09 -12.11
C ILE A 17 -7.50 -7.62 -11.93
N VAL A 18 -8.18 -8.35 -12.81
CA VAL A 18 -8.20 -9.82 -12.75
C VAL A 18 -6.79 -10.41 -12.57
N PRO A 19 -6.56 -11.29 -11.57
CA PRO A 19 -5.21 -11.74 -11.19
C PRO A 19 -4.41 -12.37 -12.32
N ALA A 20 -5.07 -13.06 -13.25
CA ALA A 20 -4.43 -13.62 -14.44
C ALA A 20 -3.77 -12.54 -15.33
N LEU A 21 -4.31 -11.31 -15.39
CA LEU A 21 -3.66 -10.20 -16.09
C LEU A 21 -2.49 -9.63 -15.29
N GLN A 22 -2.60 -9.56 -13.95
CA GLN A 22 -1.50 -9.15 -13.08
C GLN A 22 -0.30 -10.11 -13.25
N ALA A 23 -0.54 -11.43 -13.28
CA ALA A 23 0.49 -12.43 -13.56
C ALA A 23 1.12 -12.25 -14.96
N LYS A 24 0.29 -12.04 -15.99
CA LYS A 24 0.78 -11.79 -17.36
C LYS A 24 1.66 -10.56 -17.48
N VAL A 25 1.48 -9.53 -16.65
CA VAL A 25 2.39 -8.37 -16.62
C VAL A 25 3.78 -8.82 -16.17
N LEU A 26 3.87 -9.59 -15.07
CA LEU A 26 5.14 -10.10 -14.56
C LEU A 26 5.83 -11.07 -15.53
N ASP A 27 5.06 -11.89 -16.26
CA ASP A 27 5.60 -12.83 -17.25
C ASP A 27 6.28 -12.14 -18.44
N GLN A 28 5.98 -10.87 -18.66
CA GLN A 28 6.56 -10.07 -19.75
C GLN A 28 7.79 -9.27 -19.32
N MET A 29 8.20 -9.32 -18.04
CA MET A 29 9.37 -8.60 -17.55
C MET A 29 10.66 -9.33 -17.95
N ASP A 30 11.66 -8.59 -18.43
CA ASP A 30 12.93 -9.17 -18.89
C ASP A 30 13.79 -9.67 -17.71
N ARG A 31 13.54 -9.13 -16.52
CA ARG A 31 14.17 -9.51 -15.25
C ARG A 31 13.19 -9.29 -14.11
N ARG A 32 13.42 -9.96 -12.98
CA ARG A 32 12.63 -9.73 -11.76
C ARG A 32 12.73 -8.24 -11.36
N PRO A 33 11.62 -7.52 -11.19
CA PRO A 33 11.65 -6.17 -10.63
C PRO A 33 12.30 -6.16 -9.24
N ARG A 34 12.89 -5.03 -8.87
CA ARG A 34 13.43 -4.80 -7.53
C ARG A 34 12.33 -4.90 -6.48
N LEU A 35 11.16 -4.34 -6.78
CA LEU A 35 9.98 -4.42 -5.93
C LEU A 35 8.72 -4.60 -6.77
N VAL A 36 7.92 -5.61 -6.41
CA VAL A 36 6.58 -5.84 -6.95
C VAL A 36 5.55 -5.56 -5.86
N GLY A 37 4.76 -4.50 -6.03
CA GLY A 37 3.58 -4.24 -5.21
C GLY A 37 2.32 -4.76 -5.91
N LEU A 38 1.31 -5.15 -5.14
CA LEU A 38 0.00 -5.56 -5.66
C LEU A 38 -1.11 -5.08 -4.73
N ASP A 39 -2.23 -4.69 -5.31
CA ASP A 39 -3.54 -4.66 -4.63
C ASP A 39 -4.58 -5.50 -5.39
N THR A 40 -5.72 -5.69 -4.75
CA THR A 40 -6.82 -6.50 -5.25
C THR A 40 -8.12 -5.97 -4.68
N MET A 41 -9.22 -6.69 -4.91
CA MET A 41 -10.52 -6.39 -4.34
C MET A 41 -11.29 -7.67 -3.99
N ASN A 42 -12.33 -7.53 -3.18
CA ASN A 42 -13.26 -8.60 -2.80
C ASN A 42 -13.72 -9.49 -3.98
N LEU A 43 -14.00 -8.91 -5.15
CA LEU A 43 -14.44 -9.64 -6.35
C LEU A 43 -13.44 -10.73 -6.77
N TRP A 44 -12.14 -10.42 -6.76
CA TRP A 44 -11.10 -11.37 -7.17
C TRP A 44 -10.75 -12.37 -6.07
N ILE A 45 -10.90 -11.96 -4.80
CA ILE A 45 -10.77 -12.84 -3.64
C ILE A 45 -11.88 -13.91 -3.67
N GLU A 46 -13.10 -13.53 -4.07
CA GLU A 46 -14.24 -14.42 -4.13
C GLU A 46 -14.23 -15.34 -5.36
N HIS A 47 -14.01 -14.78 -6.55
CA HIS A 47 -14.24 -15.53 -7.80
C HIS A 47 -12.98 -16.08 -8.46
N THR A 48 -11.79 -15.55 -8.13
CA THR A 48 -10.52 -15.94 -8.77
C THR A 48 -9.40 -16.17 -7.75
N ARG A 49 -9.75 -16.72 -6.59
CA ARG A 49 -8.85 -16.87 -5.44
C ARG A 49 -7.56 -17.61 -5.78
N ASP A 50 -7.66 -18.70 -6.54
CA ASP A 50 -6.48 -19.52 -6.87
C ASP A 50 -5.48 -18.77 -7.74
N ASP A 51 -5.97 -17.99 -8.71
CA ASP A 51 -5.10 -17.14 -9.53
C ASP A 51 -4.50 -16.00 -8.70
N LEU A 52 -5.27 -15.43 -7.75
CA LEU A 52 -4.76 -14.44 -6.81
C LEU A 52 -3.63 -15.02 -5.96
N VAL A 53 -3.81 -16.19 -5.34
CA VAL A 53 -2.76 -16.82 -4.52
C VAL A 53 -1.51 -17.10 -5.35
N ARG A 54 -1.66 -17.58 -6.60
CA ARG A 54 -0.52 -17.81 -7.51
C ARG A 54 0.26 -16.53 -7.84
N VAL A 55 -0.40 -15.40 -8.04
CA VAL A 55 0.32 -14.14 -8.29
C VAL A 55 0.97 -13.61 -7.01
N LEU A 56 0.34 -13.81 -5.84
CA LEU A 56 0.90 -13.39 -4.53
C LEU A 56 2.25 -14.06 -4.22
N GLU A 57 2.50 -15.28 -4.70
CA GLU A 57 3.80 -15.96 -4.57
C GLU A 57 4.97 -15.17 -5.19
N ARG A 58 4.67 -14.24 -6.11
CA ARG A 58 5.65 -13.44 -6.87
C ARG A 58 5.67 -11.97 -6.44
N VAL A 59 4.92 -11.60 -5.42
CA VAL A 59 4.74 -10.22 -4.95
C VAL A 59 5.61 -9.97 -3.72
N ASP A 60 6.20 -8.79 -3.62
CA ASP A 60 6.96 -8.36 -2.44
C ASP A 60 6.06 -7.68 -1.40
N VAL A 61 5.15 -6.81 -1.85
CA VAL A 61 4.26 -6.03 -0.99
C VAL A 61 2.80 -6.19 -1.42
N LEU A 62 1.94 -6.69 -0.53
CA LEU A 62 0.49 -6.68 -0.72
C LEU A 62 -0.12 -5.48 0.00
N THR A 63 -0.98 -4.71 -0.66
CA THR A 63 -1.73 -3.62 -0.03
C THR A 63 -3.24 -3.83 -0.17
N ILE A 64 -3.92 -4.12 0.93
CA ILE A 64 -5.37 -4.44 0.97
C ILE A 64 -6.03 -3.71 2.14
N ASN A 65 -7.36 -3.71 2.20
CA ASN A 65 -8.08 -3.22 3.37
C ASN A 65 -8.31 -4.33 4.43
N GLU A 66 -8.84 -3.96 5.59
CA GLU A 66 -9.12 -4.87 6.69
C GLU A 66 -10.14 -5.97 6.34
N GLU A 67 -11.18 -5.65 5.56
CA GLU A 67 -12.20 -6.61 5.15
C GLU A 67 -11.64 -7.65 4.17
N GLU A 68 -10.85 -7.20 3.19
CA GLU A 68 -10.15 -8.04 2.22
C GLU A 68 -9.15 -8.97 2.90
N ALA A 69 -8.41 -8.48 3.92
CA ALA A 69 -7.48 -9.31 4.69
C ALA A 69 -8.22 -10.44 5.43
N ARG A 70 -9.37 -10.13 6.02
CA ARG A 70 -10.24 -11.11 6.69
C ARG A 70 -10.86 -12.07 5.68
N GLN A 71 -11.33 -11.59 4.55
CA GLN A 71 -11.94 -12.40 3.49
C GLN A 71 -10.94 -13.38 2.87
N LEU A 72 -9.72 -12.92 2.59
CA LEU A 72 -8.68 -13.73 1.95
C LEU A 72 -8.21 -14.90 2.84
N THR A 73 -8.22 -14.68 4.16
CA THR A 73 -7.61 -15.59 5.15
C THR A 73 -8.62 -16.36 5.99
N GLY A 74 -9.85 -15.85 6.13
CA GLY A 74 -10.82 -16.33 7.12
C GLY A 74 -10.48 -15.96 8.56
N GLU A 75 -9.41 -15.18 8.80
CA GLU A 75 -8.92 -14.85 10.13
C GLU A 75 -9.49 -13.51 10.64
N PRO A 76 -10.17 -13.47 11.80
CA PRO A 76 -10.71 -12.23 12.34
C PRO A 76 -9.66 -11.36 13.04
N ASN A 77 -8.47 -11.90 13.33
CA ASN A 77 -7.40 -11.15 13.96
C ASN A 77 -6.37 -10.74 12.90
N LEU A 78 -6.07 -9.45 12.78
CA LEU A 78 -5.18 -8.93 11.74
C LEU A 78 -3.75 -9.48 11.81
N VAL A 79 -3.24 -9.80 13.01
CA VAL A 79 -1.91 -10.41 13.17
C VAL A 79 -1.91 -11.84 12.62
N ARG A 80 -2.97 -12.60 12.89
CA ARG A 80 -3.16 -13.96 12.33
C ARG A 80 -3.38 -13.91 10.82
N ALA A 81 -4.17 -12.96 10.33
CA ALA A 81 -4.38 -12.74 8.90
C ALA A 81 -3.06 -12.40 8.19
N ALA A 82 -2.25 -11.50 8.77
CA ALA A 82 -0.92 -11.16 8.24
C ALA A 82 -0.01 -12.39 8.16
N ALA A 83 0.06 -13.20 9.22
CA ALA A 83 0.83 -14.44 9.22
C ALA A 83 0.34 -15.44 8.14
N ALA A 84 -0.97 -15.52 7.88
CA ALA A 84 -1.53 -16.34 6.82
C ALA A 84 -1.17 -15.82 5.43
N ILE A 85 -1.24 -14.51 5.21
CA ILE A 85 -0.88 -13.86 3.94
C ILE A 85 0.60 -14.01 3.64
N HIS A 86 1.49 -13.88 4.63
CA HIS A 86 2.93 -14.09 4.43
C HIS A 86 3.25 -15.50 3.92
N ARG A 87 2.48 -16.52 4.33
CA ARG A 87 2.61 -17.89 3.79
C ARG A 87 2.17 -18.01 2.34
N MET A 88 1.43 -17.05 1.79
CA MET A 88 1.03 -17.00 0.39
C MET A 88 2.10 -16.35 -0.51
N GLY A 89 3.14 -15.71 0.05
CA GLY A 89 4.24 -15.12 -0.74
C GLY A 89 4.73 -13.74 -0.29
N PRO A 90 3.85 -12.74 -0.09
CA PRO A 90 4.26 -11.37 0.20
C PRO A 90 5.15 -11.27 1.44
N LYS A 91 6.27 -10.55 1.33
CA LYS A 91 7.19 -10.29 2.45
C LYS A 91 6.73 -9.14 3.32
N SER A 92 5.97 -8.23 2.73
CA SER A 92 5.35 -7.10 3.42
C SER A 92 3.86 -7.07 3.13
N LEU A 93 3.08 -6.72 4.14
CA LEU A 93 1.64 -6.52 4.02
C LEU A 93 1.26 -5.17 4.60
N VAL A 94 0.56 -4.36 3.82
CA VAL A 94 -0.13 -3.16 4.30
C VAL A 94 -1.63 -3.45 4.40
N ILE A 95 -2.18 -3.26 5.60
CA ILE A 95 -3.62 -3.33 5.86
C ILE A 95 -4.13 -1.91 6.12
N LYS A 96 -4.93 -1.40 5.17
CA LYS A 96 -5.60 -0.10 5.26
C LYS A 96 -6.87 -0.23 6.10
N ARG A 97 -7.10 0.71 7.01
CA ARG A 97 -8.22 0.70 7.97
C ARG A 97 -9.04 1.99 7.91
N GLY A 98 -9.16 2.58 6.73
CA GLY A 98 -9.93 3.82 6.53
C GLY A 98 -9.51 4.93 7.49
N GLU A 99 -10.48 5.46 8.24
CA GLU A 99 -10.28 6.49 9.28
C GLU A 99 -9.42 6.05 10.47
N TYR A 100 -9.10 4.77 10.60
CA TYR A 100 -8.20 4.26 11.65
C TYR A 100 -6.73 4.17 11.21
N GLY A 101 -6.41 4.57 9.97
CA GLY A 101 -5.05 4.60 9.45
C GLY A 101 -4.63 3.30 8.75
N ALA A 102 -3.37 2.90 8.91
CA ALA A 102 -2.81 1.72 8.24
C ALA A 102 -1.81 0.97 9.12
N LEU A 103 -1.74 -0.35 8.92
CA LEU A 103 -0.75 -1.24 9.54
C LEU A 103 0.18 -1.79 8.47
N LEU A 104 1.48 -1.79 8.74
CA LEU A 104 2.51 -2.49 7.96
C LEU A 104 3.04 -3.66 8.78
N PHE A 105 2.98 -4.85 8.21
CA PHE A 105 3.61 -6.07 8.70
C PHE A 105 4.81 -6.40 7.83
N HIS A 106 6.00 -6.47 8.42
CA HIS A 106 7.24 -6.75 7.70
C HIS A 106 8.25 -7.42 8.63
N GLU A 107 8.78 -8.59 8.25
CA GLU A 107 9.83 -9.32 9.00
C GLU A 107 9.50 -9.56 10.50
N GLY A 108 8.21 -9.74 10.83
CA GLY A 108 7.75 -9.95 12.21
C GLY A 108 7.51 -8.65 13.00
N ASP A 109 7.92 -7.51 12.46
CA ASP A 109 7.61 -6.20 13.01
C ASP A 109 6.25 -5.70 12.53
N VAL A 110 5.61 -4.89 13.38
CA VAL A 110 4.41 -4.15 13.05
C VAL A 110 4.68 -2.65 13.18
N PHE A 111 4.32 -1.90 12.15
CA PHE A 111 4.27 -0.44 12.17
C PHE A 111 2.83 0.02 12.01
N SER A 112 2.44 1.03 12.79
CA SER A 112 1.10 1.62 12.70
C SER A 112 1.25 3.10 12.37
N ALA A 113 0.55 3.53 11.33
CA ALA A 113 0.37 4.94 11.01
C ALA A 113 -1.09 5.31 11.31
N PRO A 114 -1.34 6.35 12.14
CA PRO A 114 -2.68 6.85 12.34
C PRO A 114 -3.23 7.43 11.03
N ALA A 115 -4.56 7.53 10.91
CA ALA A 115 -5.13 8.44 9.93
C ALA A 115 -4.90 9.88 10.39
N LEU A 116 -4.83 10.80 9.43
CA LEU A 116 -4.88 12.23 9.74
C LEU A 116 -6.33 12.60 10.06
N PRO A 117 -6.63 13.23 11.21
CA PRO A 117 -7.95 13.79 11.46
C PRO A 117 -8.23 14.90 10.44
N LEU A 118 -9.17 14.65 9.54
CA LEU A 118 -9.64 15.62 8.55
C LEU A 118 -11.00 16.17 9.00
N GLU A 119 -11.22 17.46 8.77
CA GLU A 119 -12.51 18.11 9.09
C GLU A 119 -13.64 17.59 8.21
N GLU A 120 -13.36 17.34 6.93
CA GLU A 120 -14.32 16.83 5.96
C GLU A 120 -13.69 15.76 5.05
N VAL A 121 -14.46 14.70 4.81
CA VAL A 121 -14.17 13.64 3.83
C VAL A 121 -15.23 13.76 2.73
N VAL A 122 -14.82 14.21 1.55
CA VAL A 122 -15.73 14.52 0.43
C VAL A 122 -16.02 13.28 -0.41
N ASP A 123 -14.98 12.52 -0.78
CA ASP A 123 -15.11 11.32 -1.61
C ASP A 123 -14.01 10.29 -1.28
N PRO A 124 -14.33 9.10 -0.75
CA PRO A 124 -13.33 8.08 -0.42
C PRO A 124 -12.78 7.36 -1.67
N THR A 125 -13.37 7.58 -2.84
CA THR A 125 -12.99 6.90 -4.08
C THR A 125 -11.55 7.21 -4.46
N GLY A 126 -10.76 6.16 -4.77
CA GLY A 126 -9.36 6.32 -5.17
C GLY A 126 -8.38 6.59 -4.01
N ALA A 127 -8.83 6.62 -2.75
CA ALA A 127 -7.94 6.76 -1.59
C ALA A 127 -6.91 5.61 -1.51
N GLY A 128 -7.36 4.38 -1.80
CA GLY A 128 -6.50 3.19 -1.84
C GLY A 128 -5.46 3.25 -2.97
N ASP A 129 -5.87 3.66 -4.17
CA ASP A 129 -4.97 3.81 -5.32
C ASP A 129 -3.97 4.95 -5.10
N SER A 130 -4.42 6.07 -4.53
CA SER A 130 -3.57 7.20 -4.17
C SER A 130 -2.57 6.83 -3.09
N PHE A 131 -2.99 6.01 -2.11
CA PHE A 131 -2.08 5.42 -1.13
C PHE A 131 -1.01 4.58 -1.82
N ALA A 132 -1.41 3.65 -2.69
CA ALA A 132 -0.48 2.78 -3.39
C ALA A 132 0.50 3.57 -4.28
N GLY A 133 0.00 4.61 -4.97
CA GLY A 133 0.81 5.52 -5.77
C GLY A 133 1.86 6.27 -4.93
N GLY A 134 1.45 6.85 -3.78
CA GLY A 134 2.38 7.52 -2.86
C GLY A 134 3.42 6.56 -2.27
N PHE A 135 2.99 5.37 -1.87
CA PHE A 135 3.84 4.31 -1.33
C PHE A 135 4.90 3.85 -2.34
N MET A 136 4.46 3.45 -3.54
CA MET A 136 5.35 2.97 -4.60
C MET A 136 6.24 4.09 -5.15
N GLY A 137 5.69 5.30 -5.30
CA GLY A 137 6.43 6.47 -5.76
C GLY A 137 7.57 6.85 -4.81
N TYR A 138 7.34 6.80 -3.50
CA TYR A 138 8.40 7.02 -2.52
C TYR A 138 9.51 5.97 -2.63
N LEU A 139 9.16 4.67 -2.66
CA LEU A 139 10.16 3.60 -2.75
C LEU A 139 10.98 3.66 -4.04
N ALA A 140 10.32 3.99 -5.16
CA ALA A 140 10.99 4.18 -6.45
C ALA A 140 11.97 5.36 -6.40
N ARG A 141 11.59 6.47 -5.78
CA ARG A 141 12.46 7.64 -5.59
C ARG A 141 13.63 7.35 -4.64
N ALA A 142 13.38 6.65 -3.54
CA ALA A 142 14.39 6.34 -2.54
C ALA A 142 15.40 5.29 -3.05
N GLY A 143 15.02 4.44 -4.01
CA GLY A 143 15.88 3.37 -4.52
C GLY A 143 16.09 2.23 -3.50
N GLN A 144 15.38 2.26 -2.36
CA GLN A 144 15.56 1.36 -1.23
C GLN A 144 14.23 0.69 -0.86
N THR A 145 14.32 -0.52 -0.31
CA THR A 145 13.17 -1.36 0.07
C THR A 145 13.35 -1.93 1.48
N THR A 146 14.07 -1.24 2.35
CA THR A 146 14.31 -1.66 3.74
C THR A 146 13.04 -1.46 4.58
N GLY A 147 12.98 -2.08 5.76
CA GLY A 147 11.90 -1.84 6.71
C GLY A 147 11.68 -0.36 7.03
N GLU A 148 12.76 0.43 7.15
CA GLU A 148 12.67 1.89 7.34
C GLU A 148 12.06 2.59 6.12
N SER A 149 12.52 2.25 4.90
CA SER A 149 11.95 2.80 3.67
C SER A 149 10.47 2.46 3.52
N LEU A 150 10.04 1.24 3.92
CA LEU A 150 8.64 0.83 3.90
C LEU A 150 7.79 1.63 4.90
N ARG A 151 8.32 1.93 6.10
CA ARG A 151 7.64 2.79 7.09
C ARG A 151 7.44 4.20 6.53
N SER A 152 8.48 4.79 5.94
CA SER A 152 8.36 6.10 5.28
C SER A 152 7.38 6.06 4.10
N ALA A 153 7.44 5.02 3.26
CA ALA A 153 6.51 4.81 2.15
C ALA A 153 5.06 4.75 2.62
N MET A 154 4.79 4.10 3.76
CA MET A 154 3.47 4.05 4.37
C MET A 154 2.95 5.44 4.74
N ILE A 155 3.81 6.31 5.27
CA ILE A 155 3.43 7.70 5.57
C ILE A 155 3.17 8.49 4.28
N TYR A 156 4.01 8.36 3.25
CA TYR A 156 3.76 9.02 1.96
C TYR A 156 2.47 8.53 1.30
N GLY A 157 2.17 7.23 1.39
CA GLY A 157 0.88 6.69 0.96
C GLY A 157 -0.29 7.35 1.71
N SER A 158 -0.21 7.42 3.04
CA SER A 158 -1.24 8.09 3.86
C SER A 158 -1.39 9.58 3.55
N VAL A 159 -0.29 10.29 3.25
CA VAL A 159 -0.30 11.69 2.79
C VAL A 159 -1.12 11.82 1.51
N MET A 160 -0.82 11.00 0.49
CA MET A 160 -1.52 11.06 -0.80
C MET A 160 -3.00 10.69 -0.66
N ALA A 161 -3.31 9.66 0.13
CA ALA A 161 -4.69 9.26 0.41
C ALA A 161 -5.47 10.37 1.12
N SER A 162 -4.86 11.05 2.10
CA SER A 162 -5.50 12.12 2.85
C SER A 162 -5.86 13.33 1.97
N TYR A 163 -5.10 13.60 0.90
CA TYR A 163 -5.47 14.61 -0.07
C TYR A 163 -6.52 14.12 -1.06
N CYS A 164 -6.47 12.85 -1.46
CA CYS A 164 -7.45 12.27 -2.39
C CYS A 164 -8.87 12.45 -1.85
N VAL A 165 -9.07 12.22 -0.55
CA VAL A 165 -10.42 12.22 0.04
C VAL A 165 -11.03 13.60 0.28
N GLU A 166 -10.26 14.67 0.13
CA GLU A 166 -10.69 16.06 0.34
C GLU A 166 -11.38 16.68 -0.90
N GLY A 167 -11.51 15.95 -2.00
CA GLY A 167 -12.19 16.43 -3.19
C GLY A 167 -12.82 15.29 -3.98
N PHE A 168 -13.70 15.64 -4.92
CA PHE A 168 -14.34 14.65 -5.77
C PHE A 168 -13.31 13.99 -6.71
N SER A 169 -13.32 12.65 -6.77
CA SER A 169 -12.41 11.89 -7.61
C SER A 169 -10.93 12.29 -7.39
N TYR A 170 -10.16 12.51 -8.46
CA TYR A 170 -8.74 12.88 -8.38
C TYR A 170 -8.49 14.39 -8.37
N ASP A 171 -9.53 15.24 -8.31
CA ASP A 171 -9.41 16.68 -8.51
C ASP A 171 -8.44 17.32 -7.52
N ARG A 172 -8.51 16.89 -6.25
CA ARG A 172 -7.65 17.45 -5.23
C ARG A 172 -6.17 17.11 -5.45
N LEU A 173 -5.86 16.00 -6.12
CA LEU A 173 -4.49 15.59 -6.44
C LEU A 173 -3.86 16.45 -7.55
N ARG A 174 -4.65 17.01 -8.48
CA ARG A 174 -4.15 17.75 -9.66
C ARG A 174 -3.36 19.01 -9.30
N GLY A 175 -3.72 19.64 -8.18
CA GLY A 175 -3.11 20.88 -7.69
C GLY A 175 -2.05 20.68 -6.60
N LEU A 176 -1.63 19.44 -6.31
CA LEU A 176 -0.65 19.19 -5.26
C LEU A 176 0.74 19.67 -5.67
N THR A 177 1.39 20.38 -4.76
CA THR A 177 2.80 20.76 -4.86
C THR A 177 3.62 19.95 -3.85
N HIS A 178 4.93 19.88 -4.05
CA HIS A 178 5.82 19.22 -3.09
C HIS A 178 5.76 19.88 -1.70
N ALA A 179 5.66 21.21 -1.62
CA ALA A 179 5.53 21.92 -0.34
C ALA A 179 4.29 21.48 0.46
N MET A 180 3.16 21.25 -0.23
CA MET A 180 1.94 20.75 0.41
C MET A 180 2.10 19.31 0.90
N ILE A 181 2.72 18.45 0.08
CA ILE A 181 3.03 17.07 0.46
C ILE A 181 3.95 17.04 1.70
N ASP A 182 4.97 17.90 1.74
CA ASP A 182 5.89 18.02 2.86
C ASP A 182 5.18 18.52 4.12
N GLU A 183 4.31 19.54 4.00
CA GLU A 183 3.49 20.03 5.10
C GLU A 183 2.60 18.94 5.70
N ARG A 184 1.91 18.18 4.82
CA ARG A 184 1.05 17.06 5.21
C ARG A 184 1.86 15.93 5.85
N PHE A 185 3.04 15.63 5.31
CA PHE A 185 3.96 14.65 5.90
C PHE A 185 4.37 15.06 7.32
N MET A 186 4.70 16.34 7.53
CA MET A 186 5.02 16.87 8.86
C MET A 186 3.82 16.79 9.81
N ALA A 187 2.59 16.91 9.32
CA ALA A 187 1.39 16.69 10.13
C ALA A 187 1.29 15.23 10.63
N PHE A 188 1.50 14.25 9.74
CA PHE A 188 1.58 12.83 10.16
C PHE A 188 2.72 12.56 11.14
N SER A 189 3.90 13.17 10.94
CA SER A 189 5.02 13.05 11.87
C SER A 189 4.65 13.57 13.26
N ARG A 190 3.98 14.73 13.35
CA ARG A 190 3.52 15.29 14.64
C ARG A 190 2.50 14.39 15.35
N LEU A 191 1.62 13.70 14.63
CA LEU A 191 0.64 12.78 15.22
C LEU A 191 1.28 11.57 15.92
N THR A 192 2.49 11.20 15.51
CA THR A 192 3.19 10.00 16.01
C THR A 192 4.34 10.35 16.95
N HIS A 193 4.65 11.63 17.10
CA HIS A 193 5.73 12.10 17.95
C HIS A 193 5.25 12.24 19.40
N PHE A 194 5.99 11.62 20.33
CA PHE A 194 5.84 11.82 21.76
C PHE A 194 7.22 11.82 22.41
N GLU A 195 7.41 12.65 23.42
CA GLU A 195 8.66 12.66 24.16
C GLU A 195 8.70 11.49 25.13
N ARG A 196 9.87 10.83 25.22
CA ARG A 196 10.08 9.83 26.25
C ARG A 196 10.10 10.54 27.61
N ALA A 197 9.09 10.28 28.44
CA ALA A 197 9.07 10.79 29.80
C ALA A 197 10.35 10.34 30.54
N ARG A 198 11.18 11.30 30.97
CA ARG A 198 12.23 11.05 31.95
C ARG A 198 11.56 10.97 33.31
N LEU A 199 11.08 9.78 33.65
CA LEU A 199 10.66 9.48 35.01
C LEU A 199 11.95 9.41 35.86
N LEU A 200 12.10 10.40 36.75
CA LEU A 200 13.15 10.43 37.78
C LEU A 200 13.00 9.26 38.75
#